data_AF-A0A256Z734-F1
#
_entry.id   AF-A0A256Z734-F1
#
_cell.length_a   1.000
_cell.length_b   1.000
_cell.length_c   1.000
_cell.angle_alpha   90.00
_cell.angle_beta   90.00
_cell.angle_gamma   90.00
#
_symmetry.space_group_name_H-M   'P 1'
#
loop_
_entity.id
_entity.type
_entity.pdbx_description
1 polymer ?
#
loop_
_entity_poly.entity_id
_entity_poly.type
_entity_poly.pdbx_seq_one_letter_code
_entity_poly.pdbx_strand_id
1 'polypeptide(L)'
;MIRAKSLIALLTISLIVSIAYIDTVHMLSATYAFRHRVARKALITNTSLSLQSICKFLSAQFVMLNDGLGCLRESPIIEPNTCYIQTNWLCMHVLKYLCGYDELANYIERFLDRFIVDFYDYYQILLGKPFSLPLTTVKQVIVESINVGENKIIIKKLLRTNEVYYDYDKYANLIIYKAILNLRYGDKESTMSEVEKLKRLFDGTGFRDLSYKSLHKYETYKLALAIYLYRLLGRDYDAYVRRYVKLINSIKPFAILYDERLNGVGDFYIETACLTAIALYEIKDM
;
A
#
# COMPACT_ATOMS: atom_id res chain seq x y z
N MET A 1 -42.70 -6.92 -39.71
CA MET A 1 -43.30 -7.35 -38.42
C MET A 1 -42.49 -8.50 -37.84
N ILE A 2 -41.43 -8.19 -37.11
CA ILE A 2 -40.69 -9.20 -36.33
C ILE A 2 -41.64 -9.61 -35.20
N ARG A 3 -42.05 -10.87 -35.19
CA ARG A 3 -43.08 -11.41 -34.29
C ARG A 3 -42.64 -11.21 -32.84
N ALA A 4 -43.47 -10.55 -32.03
CA ALA A 4 -43.23 -10.24 -30.62
C ALA A 4 -42.75 -11.44 -29.77
N LYS A 5 -43.08 -12.67 -30.17
CA LYS A 5 -42.60 -13.91 -29.53
C LYS A 5 -41.07 -14.10 -29.61
N SER A 6 -40.42 -13.64 -30.69
CA SER A 6 -38.96 -13.73 -30.85
C SER A 6 -38.22 -12.72 -29.99
N LEU A 7 -38.81 -11.54 -29.76
CA LEU A 7 -38.22 -10.49 -28.92
C LEU A 7 -38.25 -10.90 -27.44
N ILE A 8 -39.34 -11.50 -27.00
CA ILE A 8 -39.49 -12.02 -25.62
C ILE A 8 -38.48 -13.13 -25.35
N ALA A 9 -38.27 -14.05 -26.31
CA ALA A 9 -37.28 -15.13 -26.16
C ALA A 9 -35.82 -14.61 -26.08
N LEU A 10 -35.48 -13.55 -26.81
CA LEU A 10 -34.15 -12.93 -26.74
C LEU A 10 -33.93 -12.19 -25.41
N LEU A 11 -34.96 -11.52 -24.90
CA LEU A 11 -34.91 -10.82 -23.61
C LEU A 11 -34.80 -11.80 -22.44
N THR A 12 -35.48 -12.96 -22.49
CA THR A 12 -35.34 -13.98 -21.44
C THR A 12 -33.97 -14.64 -21.44
N ILE A 13 -33.38 -14.91 -22.62
CA ILE A 13 -32.01 -15.46 -22.72
C ILE A 13 -30.99 -14.44 -22.18
N SER A 14 -31.12 -13.16 -22.53
CA SER A 14 -30.24 -12.09 -22.02
C SER A 14 -30.32 -11.96 -20.49
N LEU A 15 -31.52 -12.07 -19.91
CA LEU A 15 -31.73 -12.02 -18.47
C LEU A 15 -31.11 -13.25 -17.76
N ILE A 16 -31.27 -14.44 -18.32
CA ILE A 16 -30.68 -15.68 -17.77
C ILE A 16 -29.14 -15.63 -17.81
N VAL A 17 -28.55 -15.13 -18.91
CA VAL A 17 -27.09 -14.95 -19.02
C VAL A 17 -26.59 -13.90 -18.03
N SER A 18 -27.34 -12.82 -17.82
CA SER A 18 -26.99 -11.77 -16.85
C SER A 18 -27.04 -12.27 -15.41
N ILE A 19 -28.05 -13.06 -15.05
CA ILE A 19 -28.18 -13.67 -13.72
C ILE A 19 -27.05 -14.69 -13.50
N ALA A 20 -26.75 -15.55 -14.49
CA ALA A 20 -25.64 -16.50 -14.40
C ALA A 20 -24.26 -15.80 -14.29
N TYR A 21 -24.09 -14.65 -14.94
CA TYR A 21 -22.87 -13.83 -14.82
C TYR A 21 -22.75 -13.20 -13.43
N ILE A 22 -23.85 -12.67 -12.87
CA ILE A 22 -23.89 -12.11 -11.52
C ILE A 22 -23.61 -13.19 -10.47
N ASP A 23 -24.17 -14.40 -10.63
CA ASP A 23 -23.95 -15.53 -9.71
C ASP A 23 -22.51 -16.05 -9.76
N THR A 24 -21.89 -16.10 -10.94
CA THR A 24 -20.47 -16.49 -11.07
C THR A 24 -19.53 -15.44 -10.51
N VAL A 25 -19.83 -14.15 -10.67
CA VAL A 25 -19.06 -13.05 -10.05
C VAL A 25 -19.24 -13.03 -8.53
N HIS A 26 -20.44 -13.31 -8.02
CA HIS A 26 -20.69 -13.46 -6.58
C HIS A 26 -20.02 -14.70 -5.99
N MET A 27 -20.00 -15.84 -6.70
CA MET A 27 -19.25 -17.01 -6.25
C MET A 27 -17.73 -16.79 -6.30
N LEU A 28 -17.21 -16.10 -7.33
CA LEU A 28 -15.79 -15.76 -7.40
C LEU A 28 -15.38 -14.81 -6.27
N SER A 29 -16.18 -13.79 -5.97
CA SER A 29 -15.94 -12.86 -4.87
C SER A 29 -16.12 -13.51 -3.49
N ALA A 30 -17.10 -14.39 -3.31
CA ALA A 30 -17.26 -15.16 -2.08
C ALA A 30 -16.14 -16.20 -1.88
N THR A 31 -15.65 -16.84 -2.94
CA THR A 31 -14.50 -17.75 -2.89
C THR A 31 -13.18 -16.98 -2.65
N TYR A 32 -13.07 -15.75 -3.16
CA TYR A 32 -11.99 -14.83 -2.86
C TYR A 32 -12.00 -14.39 -1.39
N ALA A 33 -13.16 -13.95 -0.88
CA ALA A 33 -13.35 -13.55 0.51
C ALA A 33 -13.13 -14.72 1.48
N PHE A 34 -13.50 -15.95 1.09
CA PHE A 34 -13.29 -17.14 1.89
C PHE A 34 -11.82 -17.59 1.95
N ARG A 35 -11.04 -17.39 0.88
CA ARG A 35 -9.58 -17.61 0.90
C ARG A 35 -8.82 -16.57 1.74
N HIS A 36 -9.38 -15.37 1.91
CA HIS A 36 -8.81 -14.32 2.77
C HIS A 36 -9.20 -14.41 4.24
N ARG A 37 -10.04 -15.38 4.64
CA ARG A 37 -10.29 -15.69 6.05
C ARG A 37 -9.13 -16.54 6.63
N VAL A 38 -7.95 -15.94 6.68
CA VAL A 38 -6.77 -16.57 7.27
C VAL A 38 -6.99 -16.69 8.78
N ALA A 39 -6.86 -17.92 9.26
CA ALA A 39 -6.94 -18.25 10.67
C ALA A 39 -5.89 -17.47 11.48
N ARG A 40 -6.45 -16.64 12.37
CA ARG A 40 -5.94 -16.06 13.63
C ARG A 40 -4.68 -16.70 14.25
N LYS A 41 -3.93 -15.76 14.86
CA LYS A 41 -3.11 -15.84 16.09
C LYS A 41 -1.70 -16.43 15.95
N ALA A 42 -0.75 -15.53 15.69
CA ALA A 42 0.58 -15.60 16.29
C ALA A 42 1.03 -14.18 16.67
N LEU A 43 1.03 -13.92 17.98
CA LEU A 43 1.66 -12.77 18.63
C LEU A 43 3.15 -12.72 18.22
N ILE A 44 3.65 -11.53 17.91
CA ILE A 44 5.03 -11.19 18.22
C ILE A 44 4.99 -9.97 19.15
N THR A 45 5.26 -10.24 20.41
CA THR A 45 5.36 -9.30 21.51
C THR A 45 6.77 -8.71 21.59
N ASN A 46 6.81 -7.39 21.79
CA ASN A 46 7.95 -6.54 22.16
C ASN A 46 9.08 -6.33 21.14
N THR A 47 8.93 -5.26 20.37
CA THR A 47 10.02 -4.47 19.78
C THR A 47 9.63 -2.98 19.82
N SER A 48 10.60 -2.09 19.72
CA SER A 48 10.41 -0.62 19.68
C SER A 48 9.50 -0.11 18.54
N LEU A 49 9.01 -1.01 17.68
CA LEU A 49 8.12 -0.76 16.54
C LEU A 49 6.73 -1.39 16.78
N SER A 50 6.14 -1.11 17.94
CA SER A 50 4.77 -1.55 18.24
C SER A 50 3.74 -0.81 17.39
N LEU A 51 2.58 -1.43 17.14
CA LEU A 51 1.46 -0.77 16.47
C LEU A 51 1.10 0.55 17.18
N GLN A 52 1.09 0.55 18.51
CA GLN A 52 0.86 1.75 19.31
C GLN A 52 1.88 2.87 19.01
N SER A 53 3.16 2.53 18.83
CA SER A 53 4.20 3.51 18.50
C SER A 53 4.02 4.08 17.09
N ILE A 54 3.64 3.24 16.13
CA ILE A 54 3.30 3.66 14.76
C ILE A 54 2.07 4.59 14.79
N CYS A 55 0.99 4.19 15.46
CA CYS A 55 -0.23 4.98 15.57
C CYS A 55 0.02 6.33 16.25
N LYS A 56 0.83 6.37 17.31
CA LYS A 56 1.24 7.61 17.98
C LYS A 56 2.03 8.50 17.03
N PHE A 57 3.00 7.94 16.31
CA PHE A 57 3.78 8.69 15.31
C PHE A 57 2.88 9.30 14.22
N LEU A 58 1.98 8.50 13.64
CA LEU A 58 1.03 8.97 12.64
C LEU A 58 0.17 10.11 13.20
N SER A 59 -0.48 9.91 14.35
CA SER A 59 -1.31 10.97 14.95
C SER A 59 -0.55 12.28 15.22
N ALA A 60 0.75 12.22 15.53
CA ALA A 60 1.58 13.41 15.73
C ALA A 60 1.87 14.19 14.43
N GLN A 61 1.71 13.56 13.26
CA GLN A 61 1.83 14.24 11.98
C GLN A 61 0.54 14.94 11.54
N PHE A 62 -0.58 14.69 12.22
CA PHE A 62 -1.86 15.30 11.89
C PHE A 62 -1.81 16.81 12.03
N VAL A 63 -2.34 17.51 11.03
CA VAL A 63 -2.59 18.95 11.03
C VAL A 63 -4.06 19.18 10.68
N MET A 64 -4.74 19.92 11.56
CA MET A 64 -6.07 20.43 11.27
C MET A 64 -5.94 21.54 10.23
N LEU A 65 -6.66 21.39 9.12
CA LEU A 65 -6.76 22.42 8.10
C LEU A 65 -8.01 23.28 8.36
N ASN A 66 -8.28 24.24 7.48
CA ASN A 66 -9.51 25.01 7.53
C ASN A 66 -10.74 24.13 7.20
N ASP A 67 -11.93 24.59 7.59
CA ASP A 67 -13.23 24.00 7.20
C ASP A 67 -13.45 22.54 7.61
N GLY A 68 -12.85 22.12 8.73
CA GLY A 68 -13.06 20.77 9.29
C GLY A 68 -12.40 19.65 8.49
N LEU A 69 -11.41 19.98 7.67
CA LEU A 69 -10.52 19.03 6.98
C LEU A 69 -9.25 18.80 7.79
N GLY A 70 -8.55 17.68 7.57
CA GLY A 70 -7.25 17.44 8.18
C GLY A 70 -6.40 16.49 7.33
N CYS A 71 -5.09 16.64 7.42
CA CYS A 71 -4.15 15.73 6.76
C CYS A 71 -2.97 15.41 7.67
N LEU A 72 -2.25 14.35 7.35
CA LEU A 72 -0.97 13.99 7.92
C LEU A 72 0.13 14.59 7.07
N ARG A 73 1.06 15.26 7.74
CA ARG A 73 2.31 15.73 7.14
C ARG A 73 3.22 14.55 6.83
N GLU A 74 3.93 14.63 5.71
CA GLU A 74 4.70 13.50 5.18
C GLU A 74 5.81 13.06 6.15
N SER A 75 6.60 14.01 6.62
CA SER A 75 7.71 13.73 7.53
C SER A 75 7.94 14.90 8.49
N PRO A 76 8.47 14.65 9.70
CA PRO A 76 8.64 15.68 10.71
C PRO A 76 9.78 16.67 10.41
N ILE A 77 10.75 16.30 9.57
CA ILE A 77 11.97 17.10 9.35
C ILE A 77 12.13 17.49 7.88
N ILE A 78 12.05 16.51 6.96
CA ILE A 78 12.34 16.75 5.54
C ILE A 78 11.17 17.43 4.82
N GLU A 79 9.93 17.02 5.10
CA GLU A 79 8.72 17.60 4.52
C GLU A 79 7.67 17.97 5.60
N PRO A 80 8.02 18.85 6.56
CA PRO A 80 7.21 19.17 7.75
C PRO A 80 5.95 19.98 7.45
N ASN A 81 5.73 20.37 6.19
CA ASN A 81 4.61 21.19 5.76
C ASN A 81 3.94 20.61 4.50
N THR A 82 4.17 19.35 4.17
CA THR A 82 3.64 18.73 2.95
C THR A 82 2.67 17.61 3.30
N CYS A 83 1.49 17.61 2.69
CA CYS A 83 0.54 16.51 2.73
C CYS A 83 0.41 15.88 1.34
N TYR A 84 0.81 14.62 1.18
CA TYR A 84 0.54 13.85 -0.03
C TYR A 84 -0.84 13.19 0.06
N ILE A 85 -1.68 13.41 -0.95
CA ILE A 85 -3.02 12.82 -1.03
C ILE A 85 -2.94 11.29 -0.99
N GLN A 86 -2.02 10.70 -1.76
CA GLN A 86 -1.82 9.26 -1.82
C GLN A 86 -1.41 8.63 -0.49
N THR A 87 -0.41 9.21 0.18
CA THR A 87 0.07 8.70 1.47
C THR A 87 -0.99 8.89 2.56
N ASN A 88 -1.72 10.00 2.53
CA ASN A 88 -2.85 10.24 3.44
C ASN A 88 -3.98 9.21 3.25
N TRP A 89 -4.21 8.75 2.02
CA TRP A 89 -5.15 7.66 1.76
C TRP A 89 -4.72 6.37 2.46
N LEU A 90 -3.45 5.98 2.32
CA LEU A 90 -2.89 4.81 3.00
C LEU A 90 -3.02 4.94 4.53
N CYS A 91 -2.70 6.11 5.06
CA CYS A 91 -2.69 6.32 6.50
C CYS A 91 -4.09 6.50 7.10
N MET A 92 -5.07 6.98 6.34
CA MET A 92 -6.48 6.95 6.75
C MET A 92 -6.96 5.51 6.99
N HIS A 93 -6.59 4.55 6.12
CA HIS A 93 -6.86 3.13 6.35
C HIS A 93 -6.19 2.60 7.62
N VAL A 94 -4.91 2.91 7.84
CA VAL A 94 -4.18 2.48 9.04
C VAL A 94 -4.78 3.08 10.31
N LEU A 95 -5.09 4.37 10.31
CA LEU A 95 -5.67 5.06 11.46
C LEU A 95 -7.05 4.49 11.83
N LYS A 96 -7.90 4.24 10.83
CA LYS A 96 -9.25 3.68 11.03
C LYS A 96 -9.18 2.23 11.51
N TYR A 97 -8.56 1.35 10.73
CA TYR A 97 -8.71 -0.09 10.93
C TYR A 97 -7.65 -0.75 11.81
N LEU A 98 -6.49 -0.12 11.99
CA LEU A 98 -5.43 -0.65 12.87
C LEU A 98 -5.32 0.14 14.17
N CYS A 99 -5.40 1.46 14.11
CA CYS A 99 -5.24 2.31 15.29
C CYS A 99 -6.53 2.54 16.08
N GLY A 100 -7.70 2.39 15.44
CA GLY A 100 -9.00 2.74 16.04
C GLY A 100 -9.15 4.25 16.27
N TYR A 101 -8.49 5.08 15.45
CA TYR A 101 -8.51 6.54 15.53
C TYR A 101 -9.54 7.09 14.53
N ASP A 102 -10.81 6.68 14.68
CA ASP A 102 -11.89 6.96 13.75
C ASP A 102 -12.08 8.46 13.50
N GLU A 103 -11.99 9.28 14.54
CA GLU A 103 -12.14 10.74 14.42
C GLU A 103 -11.07 11.35 13.50
N LEU A 104 -9.80 11.01 13.71
CA LEU A 104 -8.70 11.46 12.85
C LEU A 104 -8.87 10.95 11.42
N ALA A 105 -9.25 9.67 11.27
CA ALA A 105 -9.51 9.08 9.97
C ALA A 105 -10.63 9.83 9.22
N ASN A 106 -11.69 10.25 9.91
CA ASN A 106 -12.80 11.00 9.31
C ASN A 106 -12.40 12.41 8.84
N TYR A 107 -11.50 13.09 9.55
CA TYR A 107 -10.92 14.36 9.06
C TYR A 107 -10.13 14.17 7.77
N ILE A 108 -9.37 13.09 7.69
CA ILE A 108 -8.58 12.75 6.51
C ILE A 108 -9.48 12.28 5.37
N GLU A 109 -10.53 11.50 5.64
CA GLU A 109 -11.52 11.08 4.65
C GLU A 109 -12.16 12.29 3.95
N ARG A 110 -12.65 13.28 4.72
CA ARG A 110 -13.17 14.54 4.15
C ARG A 110 -12.13 15.32 3.34
N PHE A 111 -10.88 15.34 3.82
CA PHE A 111 -9.77 15.94 3.07
C PHE A 111 -9.58 15.23 1.73
N LEU A 112 -9.57 13.89 1.71
CA LEU A 112 -9.36 13.11 0.51
C LEU A 112 -10.52 13.25 -0.48
N ASP A 113 -11.78 13.29 -0.01
CA ASP A 113 -12.97 13.48 -0.84
C ASP A 113 -12.90 14.76 -1.68
N ARG A 114 -12.29 15.83 -1.14
CA ARG A 114 -12.07 17.08 -1.86
C ARG A 114 -11.12 16.95 -3.05
N PHE A 115 -10.18 16.00 -3.01
CA PHE A 115 -9.07 15.91 -3.96
C PHE A 115 -9.05 14.62 -4.81
N ILE A 116 -10.04 13.73 -4.67
CA ILE A 116 -9.96 12.33 -5.13
C ILE A 116 -9.96 12.11 -6.65
N VAL A 117 -9.85 13.16 -7.46
CA VAL A 117 -9.82 13.02 -8.92
C VAL A 117 -8.53 12.31 -9.36
N ASP A 118 -8.69 11.13 -9.97
CA ASP A 118 -7.66 10.28 -10.58
C ASP A 118 -6.56 9.79 -9.62
N PHE A 119 -6.97 9.08 -8.55
CA PHE A 119 -6.01 8.41 -7.65
C PHE A 119 -5.15 7.39 -8.41
N TYR A 120 -3.86 7.69 -8.52
CA TYR A 120 -2.85 6.76 -9.01
C TYR A 120 -1.70 6.66 -8.01
N ASP A 121 -1.48 5.45 -7.53
CA ASP A 121 -0.28 5.06 -6.79
C ASP A 121 -0.13 3.54 -6.83
N TYR A 122 1.08 3.04 -6.66
CA TYR A 122 1.33 1.62 -6.45
C TYR A 122 0.65 1.10 -5.18
N TYR A 123 0.36 1.95 -4.18
CA TYR A 123 -0.41 1.56 -3.00
C TYR A 123 -1.83 1.07 -3.30
N GLN A 124 -2.40 1.39 -4.47
CA GLN A 124 -3.65 0.80 -4.95
C GLN A 124 -3.59 -0.73 -4.99
N ILE A 125 -2.40 -1.27 -5.28
CA ILE A 125 -2.16 -2.70 -5.34
C ILE A 125 -2.25 -3.33 -3.94
N LEU A 126 -1.83 -2.61 -2.90
CA LEU A 126 -1.97 -3.07 -1.52
C LEU A 126 -3.43 -3.02 -1.05
N LEU A 127 -4.17 -1.98 -1.46
CA LEU A 127 -5.53 -1.68 -1.03
C LEU A 127 -6.63 -2.35 -1.89
N GLY A 128 -6.30 -3.32 -2.74
CA GLY A 128 -7.31 -4.00 -3.56
C GLY A 128 -7.90 -3.16 -4.70
N LYS A 129 -7.40 -1.94 -4.94
CA LYS A 129 -7.96 -1.01 -5.93
C LYS A 129 -7.50 -1.35 -7.36
N PRO A 130 -8.27 -0.98 -8.40
CA PRO A 130 -7.86 -1.18 -9.79
C PRO A 130 -6.49 -0.55 -10.08
N PHE A 131 -5.65 -1.28 -10.80
CA PHE A 131 -4.33 -0.81 -11.23
C PHE A 131 -4.03 -1.42 -12.60
N SER A 132 -3.50 -0.62 -13.53
CA SER A 132 -3.19 -1.09 -14.89
C SER A 132 -1.70 -1.09 -15.17
N LEU A 133 -1.24 -2.16 -15.84
CA LEU A 133 0.09 -2.25 -16.44
C LEU A 133 0.14 -1.46 -17.77
N PRO A 134 1.34 -1.06 -18.24
CA PRO A 134 2.66 -1.25 -17.63
C PRO A 134 2.90 -0.36 -16.39
N LEU A 135 3.89 -0.70 -15.56
CA LEU A 135 4.35 0.19 -14.49
C LEU A 135 4.97 1.43 -15.13
N THR A 136 4.47 2.60 -14.78
CA THR A 136 4.95 3.90 -15.30
C THR A 136 5.46 4.77 -14.17
N THR A 137 6.30 5.76 -14.50
CA THR A 137 6.78 6.75 -13.54
C THR A 137 5.63 7.62 -13.04
N VAL A 138 5.87 8.30 -11.92
CA VAL A 138 4.96 9.27 -11.33
C VAL A 138 5.67 10.60 -11.17
N LYS A 139 4.92 11.69 -11.26
CA LYS A 139 5.39 13.03 -10.91
C LYS A 139 4.57 13.60 -9.79
N GLN A 140 5.23 14.33 -8.89
CA GLN A 140 4.57 15.06 -7.83
C GLN A 140 4.10 16.41 -8.36
N VAL A 141 2.85 16.76 -8.09
CA VAL A 141 2.30 18.09 -8.42
C VAL A 141 1.67 18.71 -7.20
N ILE A 142 1.93 19.99 -6.99
CA ILE A 142 1.23 20.79 -5.99
C ILE A 142 -0.18 21.05 -6.52
N VAL A 143 -1.19 20.69 -5.74
CA VAL A 143 -2.60 20.96 -6.08
C VAL A 143 -3.13 22.17 -5.35
N GLU A 144 -2.63 22.43 -4.15
CA GLU A 144 -3.07 23.55 -3.33
C GLU A 144 -2.00 23.92 -2.30
N SER A 145 -2.09 25.14 -1.79
CA SER A 145 -1.37 25.56 -0.59
C SER A 145 -2.33 26.30 0.35
N ILE A 146 -2.37 25.89 1.60
CA ILE A 146 -3.30 26.37 2.61
C ILE A 146 -2.49 26.98 3.76
N ASN A 147 -2.86 28.20 4.18
CA ASN A 147 -2.28 28.79 5.40
C ASN A 147 -3.04 28.27 6.62
N VAL A 148 -2.29 27.76 7.61
CA VAL A 148 -2.78 27.25 8.89
C VAL A 148 -1.99 27.97 9.99
N GLY A 149 -2.60 29.01 10.57
CA GLY A 149 -1.88 29.96 11.42
C GLY A 149 -0.73 30.61 10.65
N GLU A 150 0.49 30.50 11.19
CA GLU A 150 1.71 31.04 10.56
C GLU A 150 2.35 30.08 9.55
N ASN A 151 1.87 28.83 9.45
CA ASN A 151 2.44 27.82 8.59
C ASN A 151 1.71 27.73 7.25
N LYS A 152 2.47 27.51 6.18
CA LYS A 152 1.92 27.21 4.85
C LYS A 152 2.01 25.70 4.59
N ILE A 153 0.86 25.04 4.57
CA ILE A 153 0.73 23.61 4.24
C ILE A 153 0.59 23.44 2.73
N ILE A 154 1.42 22.59 2.13
CA ILE A 154 1.46 22.29 0.70
C ILE A 154 0.79 20.94 0.47
N ILE A 155 -0.24 20.91 -0.36
CA ILE A 155 -0.93 19.67 -0.72
C ILE A 155 -0.40 19.22 -2.08
N LYS A 156 0.11 17.98 -2.13
CA LYS A 156 0.63 17.37 -3.34
C LYS A 156 -0.16 16.11 -3.72
N LYS A 157 -0.23 15.82 -5.02
CA LYS A 157 -0.64 14.51 -5.54
C LYS A 157 0.43 13.91 -6.43
N LEU A 158 0.44 12.59 -6.52
CA LEU A 158 1.14 11.86 -7.56
C LEU A 158 0.27 11.81 -8.82
N LEU A 159 0.88 12.11 -9.96
CA LEU A 159 0.29 11.93 -11.28
C LEU A 159 1.07 10.86 -12.03
N ARG A 160 0.34 9.89 -12.58
CA ARG A 160 0.89 8.93 -13.53
C ARG A 160 1.45 9.66 -14.75
N THR A 161 2.63 9.28 -15.19
CA THR A 161 3.20 9.70 -16.48
C THR A 161 2.99 8.61 -17.54
N ASN A 162 3.29 8.94 -18.80
CA ASN A 162 3.31 7.96 -19.89
C ASN A 162 4.66 7.22 -20.00
N GLU A 163 5.63 7.53 -19.13
CA GLU A 163 6.96 6.94 -19.17
C GLU A 163 6.95 5.59 -18.46
N VAL A 164 7.33 4.53 -19.18
CA VAL A 164 7.33 3.16 -18.67
C VAL A 164 8.63 2.86 -17.93
N TYR A 165 8.54 2.20 -16.77
CA TYR A 165 9.71 1.60 -16.11
C TYR A 165 10.13 0.31 -16.85
N TYR A 166 10.90 0.45 -17.93
CA TYR A 166 11.42 -0.68 -18.68
C TYR A 166 12.38 -1.55 -17.85
N ASP A 167 13.00 -0.98 -16.83
CA ASP A 167 13.92 -1.64 -15.90
C ASP A 167 13.30 -1.85 -14.50
N TYR A 168 11.96 -1.98 -14.42
CA TYR A 168 11.26 -2.20 -13.15
C TYR A 168 11.82 -3.40 -12.35
N ASP A 169 12.37 -4.39 -13.04
CA ASP A 169 12.95 -5.60 -12.47
C ASP A 169 14.27 -5.34 -11.72
N LYS A 170 14.79 -4.11 -11.79
CA LYS A 170 15.91 -3.64 -10.97
C LYS A 170 15.46 -2.95 -9.69
N TYR A 171 14.16 -2.80 -9.43
CA TYR A 171 13.61 -2.15 -8.24
C TYR A 171 12.74 -3.15 -7.46
N ALA A 172 13.12 -3.43 -6.21
CA ALA A 172 12.46 -4.47 -5.42
C ALA A 172 10.99 -4.14 -5.12
N ASN A 173 10.67 -2.86 -4.85
CA ASN A 173 9.29 -2.42 -4.64
C ASN A 173 8.42 -2.65 -5.89
N LEU A 174 8.92 -2.33 -7.09
CA LEU A 174 8.19 -2.53 -8.34
C LEU A 174 7.96 -4.02 -8.66
N ILE A 175 8.96 -4.87 -8.40
CA ILE A 175 8.80 -6.33 -8.48
C ILE A 175 7.71 -6.81 -7.52
N ILE A 176 7.73 -6.34 -6.26
CA ILE A 176 6.74 -6.73 -5.25
C ILE A 176 5.33 -6.32 -5.70
N TYR A 177 5.15 -5.08 -6.15
CA TYR A 177 3.86 -4.61 -6.65
C TYR A 177 3.35 -5.45 -7.80
N LYS A 178 4.21 -5.78 -8.77
CA LYS A 178 3.84 -6.63 -9.89
C LYS A 178 3.50 -8.05 -9.45
N ALA A 179 4.23 -8.62 -8.49
CA ALA A 179 3.93 -9.93 -7.91
C ALA A 179 2.56 -9.97 -7.24
N ILE A 180 2.23 -8.95 -6.42
CA ILE A 180 0.92 -8.84 -5.76
C ILE A 180 -0.20 -8.69 -6.81
N LEU A 181 0.03 -7.90 -7.86
CA LEU A 181 -0.94 -7.73 -8.95
C LEU A 181 -1.19 -9.04 -9.70
N ASN A 182 -0.14 -9.77 -10.07
CA ASN A 182 -0.25 -11.08 -10.72
C ASN A 182 -1.01 -12.08 -9.83
N LEU A 183 -0.70 -12.10 -8.53
CA LEU A 183 -1.36 -12.97 -7.56
C LEU A 183 -2.86 -12.70 -7.49
N ARG A 184 -3.25 -11.42 -7.55
CA ARG A 184 -4.67 -10.99 -7.59
C ARG A 184 -5.41 -11.50 -8.83
N TYR A 185 -4.73 -11.59 -9.97
CA TYR A 185 -5.32 -12.16 -11.19
C TYR A 185 -5.24 -13.69 -11.25
N GLY A 186 -4.72 -14.34 -10.19
CA GLY A 186 -4.56 -15.79 -10.16
C GLY A 186 -3.40 -16.31 -11.01
N ASP A 187 -2.56 -15.41 -11.53
CA ASP A 187 -1.39 -15.77 -12.35
C ASP A 187 -0.23 -16.19 -11.45
N LYS A 188 -0.28 -17.45 -11.01
CA LYS A 188 0.72 -18.04 -10.12
C LYS A 188 2.11 -18.10 -10.76
N GLU A 189 2.20 -18.39 -12.05
CA GLU A 189 3.48 -18.52 -12.76
C GLU A 189 4.20 -17.17 -12.82
N SER A 190 3.51 -16.12 -13.28
CA SER A 190 4.08 -14.78 -13.31
C SER A 190 4.38 -14.26 -11.92
N THR A 191 3.54 -14.56 -10.92
CA THR A 191 3.83 -14.22 -9.52
C THR A 191 5.15 -14.83 -9.06
N MET A 192 5.34 -16.13 -9.31
CA MET A 192 6.56 -16.83 -8.91
C MET A 192 7.80 -16.34 -9.66
N SER A 193 7.66 -15.98 -10.94
CA SER A 193 8.74 -15.34 -11.70
C SER A 193 9.20 -14.03 -11.05
N GLU A 194 8.27 -13.19 -10.60
CA GLU A 194 8.59 -11.96 -9.86
C GLU A 194 9.21 -12.25 -8.49
N VAL A 195 8.72 -13.25 -7.76
CA VAL A 195 9.31 -13.67 -6.47
C VAL A 195 10.78 -14.11 -6.62
N GLU A 196 11.11 -14.84 -7.68
CA GLU A 196 12.49 -15.25 -7.93
C GLU A 196 13.40 -14.07 -8.29
N LYS A 197 12.90 -13.05 -9.01
CA LYS A 197 13.63 -11.78 -9.21
C LYS A 197 13.88 -11.08 -7.88
N LEU A 198 12.85 -10.98 -7.03
CA LEU A 198 12.94 -10.33 -5.74
C LEU A 198 14.01 -10.99 -4.84
N LYS A 199 14.03 -12.33 -4.79
CA LYS A 199 15.02 -13.10 -4.02
C LYS A 199 16.45 -12.79 -4.46
N ARG A 200 16.71 -12.60 -5.76
CA ARG A 200 18.03 -12.26 -6.29
C ARG A 200 18.52 -10.87 -5.88
N LEU A 201 17.62 -9.94 -5.56
CA LEU A 201 17.97 -8.61 -5.07
C LEU A 201 18.29 -8.60 -3.58
N PHE A 202 17.90 -9.63 -2.83
CA PHE A 202 18.09 -9.67 -1.39
C PHE A 202 19.45 -10.25 -1.00
N ASP A 203 20.29 -9.45 -0.35
CA ASP A 203 21.69 -9.83 -0.04
C ASP A 203 21.89 -10.44 1.35
N GLY A 204 20.80 -10.52 2.12
CA GLY A 204 20.83 -11.00 3.50
C GLY A 204 20.51 -9.92 4.53
N THR A 205 20.79 -8.67 4.21
CA THR A 205 20.57 -7.50 5.04
C THR A 205 19.39 -6.67 4.53
N GLY A 206 19.30 -6.50 3.21
CA GLY A 206 18.23 -5.76 2.55
C GLY A 206 18.18 -6.03 1.05
N PHE A 207 17.42 -5.21 0.32
CA PHE A 207 17.35 -5.30 -1.14
C PHE A 207 18.41 -4.40 -1.79
N ARG A 208 19.45 -5.01 -2.38
CA ARG A 208 20.48 -4.33 -3.19
C ARG A 208 19.97 -4.04 -4.60
N ASP A 209 18.88 -3.32 -4.67
CA ASP A 209 18.25 -2.93 -5.93
C ASP A 209 18.89 -1.65 -6.50
N LEU A 210 18.32 -1.09 -7.56
CA LEU A 210 18.93 0.06 -8.23
C LEU A 210 19.01 1.31 -7.32
N SER A 211 18.05 1.50 -6.42
CA SER A 211 18.09 2.56 -5.41
C SER A 211 19.24 2.37 -4.41
N TYR A 212 19.52 1.12 -4.00
CA TYR A 212 20.67 0.85 -3.15
C TYR A 212 21.99 1.24 -3.83
N LYS A 213 22.11 0.99 -5.15
CA LYS A 213 23.34 1.29 -5.90
C LYS A 213 23.65 2.79 -5.95
N SER A 214 22.64 3.66 -5.89
CA SER A 214 22.83 5.11 -5.86
C SER A 214 23.00 5.66 -4.45
N LEU A 215 22.26 5.13 -3.47
CA LEU A 215 22.24 5.66 -2.10
C LEU A 215 23.27 5.01 -1.17
N HIS A 216 23.75 3.80 -1.49
CA HIS A 216 24.50 2.92 -0.59
C HIS A 216 23.81 2.68 0.76
N LYS A 217 22.47 2.70 0.74
CA LYS A 217 21.58 2.46 1.88
C LYS A 217 20.37 1.68 1.40
N TYR A 218 19.81 0.86 2.29
CA TYR A 218 18.58 0.13 2.04
C TYR A 218 17.36 0.97 2.41
N GLU A 219 16.26 0.83 1.68
CA GLU A 219 14.98 1.43 2.04
C GLU A 219 14.17 0.49 2.93
N THR A 220 13.76 0.99 4.10
CA THR A 220 13.07 0.22 5.14
C THR A 220 11.73 -0.34 4.66
N TYR A 221 10.94 0.45 3.93
CA TYR A 221 9.61 0.02 3.49
C TYR A 221 9.65 -1.19 2.53
N LYS A 222 10.76 -1.44 1.84
CA LYS A 222 10.89 -2.60 0.94
C LYS A 222 10.85 -3.92 1.73
N LEU A 223 11.36 -3.93 2.97
CA LEU A 223 11.18 -5.08 3.87
C LEU A 223 9.71 -5.26 4.24
N ALA A 224 8.99 -4.17 4.56
CA ALA A 224 7.57 -4.22 4.87
C ALA A 224 6.75 -4.75 3.68
N LEU A 225 6.98 -4.23 2.47
CA LEU A 225 6.32 -4.71 1.25
C LEU A 225 6.59 -6.21 1.00
N ALA A 226 7.81 -6.67 1.22
CA ALA A 226 8.13 -8.08 1.03
C ALA A 226 7.49 -8.98 2.08
N ILE A 227 7.40 -8.53 3.35
CA ILE A 227 6.64 -9.23 4.40
C ILE A 227 5.17 -9.37 3.97
N TYR A 228 4.57 -8.29 3.45
CA TYR A 228 3.19 -8.29 2.97
C TYR A 228 3.00 -9.31 1.82
N LEU A 229 3.86 -9.27 0.80
CA LEU A 229 3.82 -10.23 -0.32
C LEU A 229 3.96 -11.69 0.18
N TYR A 230 4.94 -11.98 1.03
CA TYR A 230 5.16 -13.35 1.52
C TYR A 230 4.00 -13.87 2.36
N ARG A 231 3.32 -13.00 3.12
CA ARG A 231 2.07 -13.39 3.81
C ARG A 231 0.97 -13.75 2.82
N LEU A 232 0.81 -13.00 1.73
CA LEU A 232 -0.17 -13.31 0.68
C LEU A 232 0.12 -14.64 -0.04
N LEU A 233 1.40 -15.03 -0.15
CA LEU A 233 1.82 -16.30 -0.74
C LEU A 233 1.59 -17.51 0.18
N GLY A 234 1.31 -17.28 1.47
CA GLY A 234 0.93 -18.31 2.43
C GLY A 234 2.08 -18.99 3.16
N ARG A 235 1.76 -20.10 3.85
CA ARG A 235 2.60 -20.72 4.89
C ARG A 235 3.99 -21.17 4.42
N ASP A 236 4.13 -21.53 3.15
CA ASP A 236 5.42 -21.93 2.58
C ASP A 236 6.46 -20.80 2.64
N TYR A 237 6.03 -19.56 2.83
CA TYR A 237 6.88 -18.38 2.94
C TYR A 237 7.04 -17.84 4.37
N ASP A 238 6.52 -18.53 5.39
CA ASP A 238 6.58 -18.08 6.79
C ASP A 238 8.02 -17.88 7.29
N ALA A 239 8.97 -18.66 6.79
CA ALA A 239 10.39 -18.50 7.11
C ALA A 239 10.94 -17.14 6.61
N TYR A 240 10.55 -16.71 5.40
CA TYR A 240 10.90 -15.40 4.86
C TYR A 240 10.24 -14.28 5.66
N VAL A 241 8.95 -14.42 6.01
CA VAL A 241 8.22 -13.49 6.88
C VAL A 241 8.97 -13.31 8.19
N ARG A 242 9.26 -14.40 8.92
CA ARG A 242 9.98 -14.32 10.22
C ARG A 242 11.35 -13.66 10.09
N ARG A 243 12.10 -13.99 9.03
CA ARG A 243 13.41 -13.40 8.77
C ARG A 243 13.30 -11.88 8.59
N TYR A 244 12.35 -11.42 7.78
CA TYR A 244 12.25 -10.00 7.44
C TYR A 244 11.64 -9.20 8.60
N VAL A 245 10.71 -9.80 9.36
CA VAL A 245 10.21 -9.24 10.62
C VAL A 245 11.35 -9.08 11.63
N LYS A 246 12.30 -10.02 11.71
CA LYS A 246 13.47 -9.87 12.58
C LYS A 246 14.36 -8.71 12.11
N LEU A 247 14.62 -8.60 10.80
CA LEU A 247 15.44 -7.54 10.24
C LEU A 247 14.84 -6.16 10.46
N ILE A 248 13.57 -5.95 10.10
CA ILE A 248 12.90 -4.65 10.24
C ILE A 248 12.89 -4.17 11.70
N ASN A 249 12.73 -5.09 12.65
CA ASN A 249 12.77 -4.81 14.08
C ASN A 249 14.19 -4.57 14.65
N SER A 250 15.22 -4.95 13.90
CA SER A 250 16.62 -4.76 14.28
C SER A 250 17.17 -3.41 13.83
N ILE A 251 16.45 -2.67 12.97
CA ILE A 251 16.84 -1.34 12.51
C ILE A 251 16.71 -0.34 13.66
N LYS A 252 17.81 0.36 13.99
CA LYS A 252 17.86 1.32 15.11
C LYS A 252 18.62 2.61 14.75
N PRO A 253 18.04 3.81 14.97
CA PRO A 253 16.60 4.04 15.19
C PRO A 253 15.78 3.55 14.00
N PHE A 254 14.47 3.39 14.15
CA PHE A 254 13.61 3.09 13.00
C PHE A 254 13.52 4.33 12.10
N ALA A 255 13.82 4.18 10.80
CA ALA A 255 13.99 5.29 9.87
C ALA A 255 13.63 4.87 8.43
N ILE A 256 13.59 5.84 7.50
CA ILE A 256 13.36 5.61 6.07
C ILE A 256 14.41 4.71 5.42
N LEU A 257 15.68 4.93 5.77
CA LEU A 257 16.81 4.18 5.26
C LEU A 257 17.53 3.43 6.39
N TYR A 258 18.35 2.44 6.04
CA TYR A 258 19.30 1.84 6.96
C TYR A 258 20.58 1.39 6.24
N ASP A 259 21.67 1.29 6.99
CA ASP A 259 22.96 0.85 6.48
C ASP A 259 23.19 -0.67 6.65
N GLU A 260 24.33 -1.17 6.18
CA GLU A 260 24.69 -2.59 6.28
C GLU A 260 24.78 -3.12 7.72
N ARG A 261 24.87 -2.22 8.72
CA ARG A 261 24.89 -2.56 10.14
C ARG A 261 23.52 -2.40 10.81
N LEU A 262 22.47 -2.16 10.02
CA LEU A 262 21.10 -1.91 10.48
C LEU A 262 20.96 -0.61 11.29
N ASN A 263 21.88 0.35 11.11
CA ASN A 263 21.68 1.69 11.66
C ASN A 263 20.70 2.45 10.78
N GLY A 264 19.62 2.97 11.38
CA GLY A 264 18.66 3.81 10.67
C GLY A 264 19.24 5.16 10.26
N VAL A 265 18.87 5.64 9.07
CA VAL A 265 19.32 6.89 8.47
C VAL A 265 18.12 7.65 7.89
N GLY A 266 18.11 8.97 8.08
CA GLY A 266 17.00 9.84 7.67
C GLY A 266 15.87 9.89 8.70
N ASP A 267 14.88 10.74 8.45
CA ASP A 267 13.72 10.84 9.31
C ASP A 267 12.69 9.74 8.98
N PHE A 268 11.92 9.38 9.99
CA PHE A 268 10.81 8.47 9.81
C PHE A 268 9.61 9.25 9.24
N TYR A 269 8.96 8.71 8.23
CA TYR A 269 7.89 9.38 7.47
C TYR A 269 6.67 8.47 7.35
N ILE A 270 5.50 9.07 7.13
CA ILE A 270 4.21 8.40 7.31
C ILE A 270 3.98 7.23 6.36
N GLU A 271 4.55 7.26 5.15
CA GLU A 271 4.45 6.17 4.19
C GLU A 271 5.09 4.87 4.72
N THR A 272 6.36 4.93 5.14
CA THR A 272 7.04 3.75 5.72
C THR A 272 6.32 3.28 6.99
N ALA A 273 5.78 4.21 7.79
CA ALA A 273 5.00 3.87 8.96
C ALA A 273 3.74 3.06 8.59
N CYS A 274 2.97 3.54 7.63
CA CYS A 274 1.72 2.93 7.20
C CYS A 274 1.96 1.59 6.48
N LEU A 275 2.97 1.49 5.61
CA LEU A 275 3.38 0.23 4.98
C LEU A 275 3.84 -0.81 6.01
N THR A 276 4.59 -0.38 7.01
CA THR A 276 5.03 -1.27 8.10
C THR A 276 3.86 -1.72 8.96
N ALA A 277 2.89 -0.84 9.22
CA ALA A 277 1.67 -1.19 9.94
C ALA A 277 0.90 -2.30 9.22
N ILE A 278 0.63 -2.10 7.93
CA ILE A 278 -0.10 -3.04 7.06
C ILE A 278 0.65 -4.36 6.93
N ALA A 279 1.97 -4.31 6.80
CA ALA A 279 2.80 -5.50 6.65
C ALA A 279 2.88 -6.34 7.93
N LEU A 280 2.89 -5.71 9.11
CA LEU A 280 3.10 -6.40 10.38
C LEU A 280 1.80 -6.76 11.09
N TYR A 281 0.77 -5.93 10.98
CA TYR A 281 -0.48 -6.05 11.72
C TYR A 281 -1.65 -6.32 10.77
N GLU A 282 -2.53 -7.22 11.21
CA GLU A 282 -3.70 -7.64 10.44
C GLU A 282 -4.76 -6.53 10.47
N ILE A 283 -5.22 -6.09 9.30
CA ILE A 283 -6.41 -5.25 9.17
C ILE A 283 -7.60 -6.14 9.47
N LYS A 284 -8.27 -5.89 10.59
CA LYS A 284 -9.53 -6.56 10.89
C LYS A 284 -10.59 -5.98 9.96
N ASP A 285 -11.09 -6.82 9.07
CA ASP A 285 -12.24 -6.59 8.19
C ASP A 285 -12.02 -5.51 7.11
N MET A 286 -11.68 -5.96 5.89
CA MET A 286 -11.90 -5.22 4.63
C MET A 286 -13.08 -5.83 3.87
#